data_AF-A0A183HMC9-F1
#
_entry.id   AF-A0A183HMC9-F1
#
_cell.length_a   1.000
_cell.length_b   1.000
_cell.length_c   1.000
_cell.angle_alpha   90.00
_cell.angle_beta   90.00
_cell.angle_gamma   90.00
#
_symmetry.space_group_name_H-M   'P 1'
#
loop_
_entity.id
_entity.type
_entity.pdbx_description
1 polymer ?
#
loop_
_entity_poly.entity_id
_entity_poly.type
_entity_poly.pdbx_seq_one_letter_code
_entity_poly.pdbx_strand_id
1 'polypeptide(L)'
;DKEESLSKLHVQLETEKNRLKEASKYNEEKNENLKQMKEDLNELRIVQRDLEKKKAEWLQEKRALQERCLTAESDLEFERERAIVNKRNFDDVQTAIRELGQVNQNLQMDFAKQISRKWLEDSEAINCRACDKPFTLTNRKHHCRQCGQIFCASCSSFTAKIASSRNPVRVCNACHEEIMHR
;
A
#
# COMPACT_ATOMS: atom_id res chain seq x y z
N ASP A 1 73.68 -5.60 95.63
CA ASP A 1 73.11 -5.26 94.30
C ASP A 1 71.59 -5.26 94.21
N LYS A 2 70.87 -4.65 95.17
CA LYS A 2 69.42 -4.43 95.03
C LYS A 2 69.09 -3.19 94.18
N GLU A 3 69.93 -2.16 94.25
CA GLU A 3 69.78 -0.93 93.46
C GLU A 3 69.92 -1.16 91.95
N GLU A 4 70.88 -1.99 91.51
CA GLU A 4 71.06 -2.28 90.09
C GLU A 4 69.87 -3.08 89.50
N SER A 5 69.31 -3.99 90.29
CA SER A 5 68.13 -4.77 89.89
C SER A 5 66.86 -3.90 89.81
N LEU A 6 66.69 -2.96 90.74
CA LEU A 6 65.63 -1.94 90.70
C LEU A 6 65.77 -1.00 89.48
N SER A 7 66.99 -0.58 89.15
CA SER A 7 67.27 0.26 87.98
C SER A 7 66.94 -0.45 86.66
N LYS A 8 67.34 -1.73 86.51
CA LYS A 8 66.98 -2.55 85.33
C LYS A 8 65.46 -2.73 85.18
N LEU A 9 64.76 -2.99 86.29
CA LEU A 9 63.30 -3.11 86.28
C LEU A 9 62.63 -1.79 85.87
N HIS A 10 63.17 -0.65 86.31
CA HIS A 10 62.67 0.68 85.94
C HIS A 10 62.82 0.97 84.45
N VAL A 11 63.98 0.64 83.86
CA VAL A 11 64.21 0.78 82.40
C VAL A 11 63.28 -0.13 81.59
N GLN A 12 63.08 -1.37 82.03
CA GLN A 12 62.14 -2.30 81.40
C GLN A 12 60.70 -1.78 81.46
N LEU A 13 60.27 -1.27 82.62
CA LEU A 13 58.95 -0.67 82.80
C LEU A 13 58.73 0.52 81.86
N GLU A 14 59.71 1.41 81.73
CA GLU A 14 59.59 2.59 80.85
C GLU A 14 59.60 2.22 79.37
N THR A 15 60.36 1.18 79.00
CA THR A 15 60.37 0.65 77.62
C THR A 15 59.01 0.06 77.25
N GLU A 16 58.44 -0.78 78.12
CA GLU A 16 57.11 -1.36 77.90
C GLU A 16 56.02 -0.29 77.91
N LYS A 17 56.14 0.74 78.75
CA LYS A 17 55.23 1.89 78.76
C LYS A 17 55.26 2.67 77.44
N ASN A 18 56.44 2.85 76.83
CA ASN A 18 56.58 3.50 75.53
C ASN A 18 56.00 2.65 74.40
N ARG A 19 56.25 1.33 74.42
CA ARG A 19 55.61 0.39 73.48
C ARG A 19 54.08 0.41 73.59
N LEU A 20 53.56 0.47 74.81
CA LEU A 20 52.11 0.56 75.04
C LEU A 20 51.53 1.84 74.46
N LYS A 21 52.24 2.98 74.58
CA LYS A 21 51.84 4.26 73.98
C LYS A 21 51.83 4.20 72.46
N GLU A 22 52.86 3.64 71.83
CA GLU A 22 52.93 3.48 70.37
C GLU A 22 51.82 2.57 69.85
N ALA A 23 51.59 1.44 70.53
CA ALA A 23 50.51 0.52 70.21
C ALA A 23 49.14 1.19 70.37
N SER A 24 48.93 2.00 71.41
CA SER A 24 47.69 2.76 71.62
C SER A 24 47.44 3.74 70.47
N LYS A 25 48.46 4.52 70.09
CA LYS A 25 48.39 5.48 68.99
C LYS A 25 48.09 4.80 67.65
N TYR A 26 48.74 3.68 67.38
CA TYR A 26 48.47 2.87 66.18
C TYR A 26 47.02 2.35 66.18
N ASN A 27 46.51 1.92 67.32
CA ASN A 27 45.15 1.40 67.44
C ASN A 27 44.10 2.51 67.24
N GLU A 28 44.36 3.71 67.75
CA GLU A 28 43.54 4.91 67.50
C GLU A 28 43.49 5.25 66.00
N GLU A 29 44.63 5.26 65.32
CA GLU A 29 44.69 5.51 63.87
C GLU A 29 43.94 4.44 63.06
N LYS A 30 44.06 3.16 63.44
CA LYS A 30 43.30 2.09 62.81
C LYS A 30 41.80 2.19 63.06
N ASN A 31 41.39 2.63 64.24
CA ASN A 31 39.97 2.86 64.56
C ASN A 31 39.37 3.98 63.71
N GLU A 32 40.10 5.08 63.51
CA GLU A 32 39.62 6.18 62.66
C GLU A 32 39.54 5.76 61.18
N ASN A 33 40.54 5.04 60.67
CA ASN A 33 40.50 4.47 59.33
C ASN A 33 39.33 3.49 59.15
N LEU A 34 39.06 2.65 60.15
CA LEU A 34 37.93 1.72 60.13
C LEU A 34 36.58 2.45 60.12
N LYS A 35 36.50 3.59 60.81
CA LYS A 35 35.31 4.44 60.81
C LYS A 35 35.08 5.05 59.43
N GLN A 36 36.10 5.65 58.82
CA GLN A 36 36.01 6.19 57.46
C GLN A 36 35.59 5.13 56.44
N MET A 37 36.23 3.95 56.47
CA MET A 37 35.92 2.85 55.54
C MET A 37 34.46 2.37 55.67
N LYS A 38 33.87 2.44 56.88
CA LYS A 38 32.46 2.10 57.10
C LYS A 38 31.52 3.16 56.51
N GLU A 39 31.89 4.43 56.58
CA GLU A 39 31.15 5.54 55.98
C GLU A 39 31.16 5.40 54.45
N ASP A 40 32.34 5.22 53.85
CA ASP A 40 32.50 5.01 52.40
C ASP A 40 31.72 3.78 51.91
N LEU A 41 31.73 2.67 52.67
CA LEU A 41 30.95 1.48 52.33
C LEU A 41 29.44 1.77 52.34
N ASN A 42 28.97 2.61 53.25
CA ASN A 42 27.57 2.99 53.30
C ASN A 42 27.18 3.88 52.10
N GLU A 43 28.05 4.82 51.72
CA GLU A 43 27.86 5.64 50.51
C GLU A 43 27.83 4.79 49.24
N LEU A 44 28.78 3.86 49.09
CA LEU A 44 28.81 2.95 47.94
C LEU A 44 27.55 2.07 47.86
N ARG A 45 26.99 1.64 49.00
CA ARG A 45 25.73 0.89 49.04
C ARG A 45 24.54 1.72 48.57
N ILE A 46 24.51 3.02 48.87
CA ILE A 46 23.47 3.93 48.37
C ILE A 46 23.59 4.07 46.86
N VAL A 47 24.80 4.36 46.37
CA VAL A 47 25.07 4.50 44.93
C VAL A 47 24.71 3.21 44.17
N GLN A 48 25.06 2.05 44.70
CA GLN A 48 24.70 0.76 44.09
C GLN A 48 23.18 0.62 43.95
N ARG A 49 22.42 0.93 45.00
CA ARG A 49 20.95 0.86 44.99
C ARG A 49 20.35 1.81 43.96
N ASP A 50 20.89 3.02 43.85
CA ASP A 50 20.42 4.02 42.88
C ASP A 50 20.72 3.59 41.44
N LEU A 51 21.88 2.98 41.19
CA LEU A 51 22.23 2.43 39.88
C LEU A 51 21.33 1.24 39.51
N GLU A 52 21.05 0.34 40.46
CA GLU A 52 20.13 -0.78 40.25
C GLU A 52 18.72 -0.29 39.91
N LYS A 53 18.24 0.74 40.61
CA LYS A 53 16.95 1.38 40.32
C LYS A 53 16.92 1.99 38.91
N LYS A 54 17.93 2.81 38.56
CA LYS A 54 18.03 3.41 37.21
C LYS A 54 18.11 2.35 36.12
N LYS A 55 18.85 1.26 36.35
CA LYS A 55 18.93 0.13 35.42
C LYS A 55 17.56 -0.52 35.21
N ALA A 56 16.79 -0.71 36.28
CA ALA A 56 15.44 -1.28 36.19
C ALA A 56 14.48 -0.36 35.43
N GLU A 57 14.51 0.94 35.70
CA GLU A 57 13.72 1.97 35.00
C GLU A 57 14.06 1.99 33.51
N TRP A 58 15.35 2.03 33.17
CA TRP A 58 15.79 2.00 31.77
C TRP A 58 15.39 0.71 31.06
N LEU A 59 15.48 -0.45 31.72
CA LEU A 59 15.02 -1.73 31.17
C LEU A 59 13.52 -1.73 30.89
N GLN A 60 12.72 -1.11 31.75
CA GLN A 60 11.28 -0.96 31.54
C GLN A 60 10.98 -0.04 30.36
N GLU A 61 11.64 1.12 30.29
CA GLU A 61 11.46 2.07 29.20
C GLU A 61 11.88 1.48 27.85
N LYS A 62 13.02 0.77 27.81
CA LYS A 62 13.48 0.04 26.62
C LYS A 62 12.43 -0.96 26.15
N ARG A 63 11.85 -1.76 27.06
CA ARG A 63 10.80 -2.74 26.70
C ARG A 63 9.56 -2.04 26.14
N ALA A 64 9.10 -0.96 26.77
CA ALA A 64 7.96 -0.20 26.30
C ALA A 64 8.21 0.42 24.92
N LEU A 65 9.42 0.94 24.66
CA LEU A 65 9.78 1.46 23.34
C LEU A 65 9.79 0.35 22.29
N GLN A 66 10.37 -0.81 22.62
CA GLN A 66 10.41 -1.96 21.71
C GLN A 66 9.01 -2.45 21.35
N GLU A 67 8.09 -2.52 22.32
CA GLU A 67 6.69 -2.87 22.07
C GLU A 67 6.02 -1.88 21.13
N ARG A 68 6.17 -0.57 21.35
CA ARG A 68 5.64 0.46 20.45
C ARG A 68 6.20 0.34 19.02
N CYS A 69 7.49 0.04 18.88
CA CYS A 69 8.11 -0.17 17.56
C CYS A 69 7.48 -1.37 16.84
N LEU A 70 7.30 -2.50 17.54
CA LEU A 70 6.69 -3.69 16.97
C LEU A 70 5.23 -3.44 16.54
N THR A 71 4.45 -2.73 17.36
CA THR A 71 3.07 -2.35 17.00
C THR A 71 3.06 -1.45 15.77
N ALA A 72 3.92 -0.43 15.73
CA ALA A 72 3.99 0.48 14.59
C ALA A 72 4.42 -0.24 13.29
N GLU A 73 5.32 -1.22 13.38
CA GLU A 73 5.70 -2.06 12.23
C GLU A 73 4.52 -2.88 11.72
N SER A 74 3.75 -3.53 12.61
CA SER A 74 2.54 -4.26 12.25
C SER A 74 1.49 -3.35 11.61
N ASP A 75 1.27 -2.15 12.15
CA ASP A 75 0.30 -1.19 11.61
C ASP A 75 0.72 -0.74 10.20
N LEU A 76 2.02 -0.47 10.00
CA LEU A 76 2.57 -0.10 8.70
C LEU A 76 2.43 -1.22 7.67
N GLU A 77 2.60 -2.48 8.06
CA GLU A 77 2.38 -3.63 7.19
C GLU A 77 0.92 -3.73 6.76
N PHE A 78 -0.02 -3.63 7.71
CA PHE A 78 -1.45 -3.64 7.42
C PHE A 78 -1.86 -2.51 6.46
N GLU A 79 -1.36 -1.30 6.68
CA GLU A 79 -1.63 -0.14 5.83
C GLU A 79 -1.08 -0.31 4.41
N ARG A 80 0.10 -0.94 4.27
CA ARG A 80 0.68 -1.26 2.96
C ARG A 80 -0.19 -2.25 2.19
N GLU A 81 -0.63 -3.33 2.83
CA GLU A 81 -1.52 -4.31 2.20
C GLU A 81 -2.84 -3.68 1.77
N ARG A 82 -3.44 -2.85 2.64
CA ARG A 82 -4.67 -2.12 2.32
C ARG A 82 -4.49 -1.17 1.13
N ALA A 83 -3.36 -0.47 1.06
CA ALA A 83 -3.05 0.41 -0.07
C ALA A 83 -2.93 -0.35 -1.40
N ILE A 84 -2.34 -1.55 -1.38
CA ILE A 84 -2.23 -2.41 -2.57
C ILE A 84 -3.62 -2.82 -3.07
N VAL A 85 -4.51 -3.26 -2.16
CA VAL A 85 -5.89 -3.65 -2.51
C VAL A 85 -6.66 -2.46 -3.06
N ASN A 86 -6.58 -1.30 -2.41
CA ASN A 86 -7.26 -0.09 -2.87
C ASN A 86 -6.78 0.35 -4.25
N LYS A 87 -5.46 0.26 -4.50
CA LYS A 87 -4.89 0.56 -5.82
C LYS A 87 -5.44 -0.39 -6.90
N ARG A 88 -5.48 -1.69 -6.63
CA ARG A 88 -6.05 -2.67 -7.57
C ARG A 88 -7.52 -2.37 -7.87
N ASN A 89 -8.32 -2.11 -6.84
CA ASN A 89 -9.74 -1.76 -7.01
C ASN A 89 -9.91 -0.49 -7.85
N PHE A 90 -9.05 0.52 -7.64
CA PHE A 90 -9.06 1.74 -8.44
C PHE A 90 -8.72 1.46 -9.92
N ASP A 91 -7.67 0.67 -10.17
CA ASP A 91 -7.25 0.31 -11.53
C ASP A 91 -8.34 -0.49 -12.28
N ASP A 92 -9.03 -1.39 -11.57
CA ASP A 92 -10.15 -2.19 -12.08
C ASP A 92 -11.33 -1.28 -12.46
N VAL A 93 -11.72 -0.35 -11.58
CA VAL A 93 -12.79 0.62 -11.84
C VAL A 93 -12.43 1.55 -13.00
N GLN A 94 -11.18 2.02 -13.07
CA GLN A 94 -10.71 2.88 -14.14
C GLN A 94 -10.77 2.15 -15.49
N THR A 95 -10.44 0.86 -15.52
CA THR A 95 -10.54 0.03 -16.72
C THR A 95 -11.99 -0.15 -17.15
N ALA A 96 -12.89 -0.47 -16.21
CA ALA A 96 -14.32 -0.59 -16.50
C ALA A 96 -14.91 0.72 -17.06
N ILE A 97 -14.53 1.88 -16.51
CA ILE A 97 -14.97 3.19 -17.01
C ILE A 97 -14.52 3.42 -18.47
N ARG A 98 -13.27 3.07 -18.80
CA ARG A 98 -12.75 3.19 -20.17
C ARG A 98 -13.53 2.32 -21.15
N GLU A 99 -13.75 1.06 -20.79
CA GLU A 99 -14.50 0.10 -21.62
C GLU A 99 -15.95 0.55 -21.84
N LEU A 100 -16.63 0.98 -20.77
CA LEU A 100 -17.97 1.56 -20.86
C LEU A 100 -18.01 2.80 -21.75
N GLY A 101 -16.99 3.66 -21.65
CA GLY A 101 -16.83 4.83 -22.52
C GLY A 101 -16.73 4.43 -23.99
N GLN A 102 -15.92 3.43 -24.31
CA GLN A 102 -15.76 2.92 -25.67
C GLN A 102 -17.05 2.28 -26.21
N VAL A 103 -17.72 1.45 -25.41
CA VAL A 103 -19.00 0.84 -25.79
C VAL A 103 -20.07 1.92 -26.02
N ASN A 104 -20.13 2.93 -25.17
CA ASN A 104 -21.09 4.04 -25.33
C ASN A 104 -20.82 4.83 -26.62
N GLN A 105 -19.56 5.11 -26.95
CA GLN A 105 -19.21 5.75 -28.23
C GLN A 105 -19.63 4.90 -29.43
N ASN A 106 -19.35 3.59 -29.42
CA ASN A 106 -19.78 2.69 -30.48
C ASN A 106 -21.30 2.68 -30.65
N LEU A 107 -22.05 2.61 -29.54
CA LEU A 107 -23.51 2.66 -29.56
C LEU A 107 -24.03 3.98 -30.13
N GLN A 108 -23.41 5.11 -29.79
CA GLN A 108 -23.78 6.42 -30.35
C GLN A 108 -23.52 6.47 -31.87
N MET A 109 -22.40 5.93 -32.33
CA MET A 109 -22.10 5.83 -33.77
C MET A 109 -23.10 4.95 -34.50
N ASP A 110 -23.44 3.78 -33.95
CA ASP A 110 -24.43 2.87 -34.52
C ASP A 110 -25.82 3.50 -34.58
N PHE A 111 -26.21 4.21 -33.51
CA PHE A 111 -27.46 4.93 -33.46
C PHE A 111 -27.52 6.06 -34.51
N ALA A 112 -26.44 6.84 -34.66
CA ALA A 112 -26.34 7.87 -35.70
C ALA A 112 -26.41 7.26 -37.11
N LYS A 113 -25.74 6.12 -37.34
CA LYS A 113 -25.82 5.36 -38.60
C LYS A 113 -27.23 4.83 -38.87
N GLN A 114 -28.02 4.54 -37.85
CA GLN A 114 -29.43 4.14 -38.02
C GLN A 114 -30.32 5.33 -38.34
N ILE A 115 -30.20 6.44 -37.61
CA ILE A 115 -31.00 7.65 -37.84
C ILE A 115 -30.77 8.25 -39.23
N SER A 116 -29.54 8.19 -39.73
CA SER A 116 -29.19 8.74 -41.05
C SER A 116 -29.76 7.93 -42.23
N ARG A 117 -30.30 6.73 -42.00
CA ARG A 117 -30.91 5.90 -43.06
C ARG A 117 -32.28 6.46 -43.44
N LYS A 118 -32.29 7.33 -44.45
CA LYS A 118 -33.52 7.84 -45.06
C LYS A 118 -33.94 6.98 -46.24
N TRP A 119 -35.25 6.81 -46.39
CA TRP A 119 -35.84 6.22 -47.59
C TRP A 119 -35.71 7.19 -48.74
N LEU A 120 -34.92 6.84 -49.75
CA LEU A 120 -34.67 7.70 -50.90
C LEU A 120 -35.87 7.67 -51.85
N GLU A 121 -36.31 8.82 -52.32
CA GLU A 121 -37.38 8.89 -53.31
C GLU A 121 -36.90 8.38 -54.67
N ASP A 122 -37.79 7.69 -55.40
CA ASP A 122 -37.43 7.14 -56.71
C ASP A 122 -36.99 8.23 -57.70
N SER A 123 -37.57 9.42 -57.63
CA SER A 123 -37.20 10.58 -58.46
C SER A 123 -35.74 11.00 -58.30
N GLU A 124 -35.17 10.85 -57.10
CA GLU A 124 -33.82 11.31 -56.75
C GLU A 124 -32.73 10.33 -57.21
N ALA A 125 -33.06 9.04 -57.40
CA ALA A 125 -32.09 8.03 -57.80
C ALA A 125 -31.95 7.93 -59.32
N ILE A 126 -30.87 8.46 -59.88
CA ILE A 126 -30.55 8.35 -61.32
C ILE A 126 -29.79 7.05 -61.61
N ASN A 127 -28.92 6.64 -60.69
CA ASN A 127 -28.01 5.50 -60.83
C ASN A 127 -28.12 4.56 -59.62
N CYS A 128 -27.78 3.28 -59.82
CA CYS A 128 -27.68 2.32 -58.73
C CYS A 128 -26.65 2.77 -57.69
N ARG A 129 -27.03 2.83 -56.41
CA ARG A 129 -26.16 3.31 -55.33
C ARG A 129 -24.89 2.48 -55.11
N ALA A 130 -24.82 1.25 -55.62
CA ALA A 130 -23.67 0.34 -55.43
C ALA A 130 -22.75 0.24 -56.65
N CYS A 131 -23.31 0.18 -57.86
CA CYS A 131 -22.51 -0.06 -59.08
C CYS A 131 -22.57 1.10 -60.08
N ASP A 132 -23.20 2.21 -59.70
CA ASP A 132 -23.34 3.45 -60.47
C ASP A 132 -23.93 3.31 -61.89
N LYS A 133 -24.48 2.14 -62.24
CA LYS A 133 -25.19 1.95 -63.51
C LYS A 133 -26.49 2.76 -63.54
N PRO A 134 -26.80 3.48 -64.64
CA PRO A 134 -28.02 4.26 -64.74
C PRO A 134 -29.26 3.35 -64.76
N PHE A 135 -30.34 3.82 -64.15
CA PHE A 135 -31.62 3.13 -64.24
C PHE A 135 -32.27 3.38 -65.60
N THR A 136 -32.89 2.34 -66.16
CA THR A 136 -33.54 2.36 -67.47
C THR A 136 -34.83 1.53 -67.41
N LEU A 137 -35.57 1.43 -68.51
CA LEU A 137 -36.78 0.59 -68.58
C LEU A 137 -36.51 -0.88 -68.25
N THR A 138 -35.31 -1.38 -68.56
CA THR A 138 -34.89 -2.77 -68.30
C THR A 138 -34.08 -2.91 -67.00
N ASN A 139 -33.32 -1.88 -66.61
CA ASN A 139 -32.61 -1.83 -65.33
C ASN A 139 -33.44 -1.04 -64.30
N ARG A 140 -34.33 -1.74 -63.58
CA ARG A 140 -35.31 -1.13 -62.67
C ARG A 140 -34.75 -0.87 -61.26
N LYS A 141 -35.39 0.07 -60.55
CA LYS A 141 -35.08 0.50 -59.19
C LYS A 141 -35.61 -0.48 -58.14
N HIS A 142 -34.81 -0.74 -57.11
CA HIS A 142 -35.20 -1.54 -55.95
C HIS A 142 -34.64 -0.96 -54.66
N HIS A 143 -35.52 -0.67 -53.69
CA HIS A 143 -35.07 -0.23 -52.37
C HIS A 143 -34.49 -1.37 -51.54
N CYS A 144 -33.40 -1.09 -50.84
CA CYS A 144 -32.98 -1.88 -49.70
C CYS A 144 -33.84 -1.49 -48.48
N ARG A 145 -34.56 -2.46 -47.90
CA ARG A 145 -35.44 -2.20 -46.75
C ARG A 145 -34.67 -1.93 -45.44
N GLN A 146 -33.36 -2.17 -45.43
CA GLN A 146 -32.48 -1.92 -44.29
C GLN A 146 -31.82 -0.53 -44.29
N CYS A 147 -31.47 0.03 -45.46
CA CYS A 147 -30.79 1.34 -45.55
C CYS A 147 -31.58 2.41 -46.30
N GLY A 148 -32.71 2.07 -46.93
CA GLY A 148 -33.58 3.00 -47.64
C GLY A 148 -33.06 3.47 -49.00
N GLN A 149 -31.84 3.10 -49.39
CA GLN A 149 -31.23 3.48 -50.67
C GLN A 149 -31.72 2.58 -51.83
N ILE A 150 -31.53 3.04 -53.07
CA ILE A 150 -32.03 2.40 -54.29
C ILE A 150 -30.91 1.70 -55.08
N PHE A 151 -31.17 0.47 -55.51
CA PHE A 151 -30.22 -0.43 -56.17
C PHE A 151 -30.85 -1.13 -57.38
N CYS A 152 -30.02 -1.69 -58.26
CA CYS A 152 -30.46 -2.62 -59.30
C CYS A 152 -30.65 -4.05 -58.73
N ALA A 153 -31.20 -4.95 -59.54
CA ALA A 153 -31.53 -6.32 -59.11
C ALA A 153 -30.29 -7.11 -58.65
N SER A 154 -29.16 -6.97 -59.33
CA SER A 154 -27.91 -7.68 -58.99
C SER A 154 -27.22 -7.15 -57.73
N CYS A 155 -27.41 -5.87 -57.40
CA CYS A 155 -26.86 -5.26 -56.18
C CYS A 155 -27.78 -5.40 -54.96
N SER A 156 -28.96 -5.99 -55.15
CA SER A 156 -29.96 -6.22 -54.10
C SER A 156 -30.64 -7.58 -54.24
N SER A 157 -29.85 -8.61 -54.60
CA SER A 157 -30.34 -9.95 -54.92
C SER A 157 -30.76 -10.76 -53.69
N PHE A 158 -30.43 -10.31 -52.49
CA PHE A 158 -30.67 -11.04 -51.25
C PHE A 158 -31.89 -10.53 -50.48
N THR A 159 -32.41 -11.41 -49.62
CA THR A 159 -33.44 -11.08 -48.63
C THR A 159 -32.94 -11.41 -47.24
N ALA A 160 -33.17 -10.54 -46.27
CA ALA A 160 -32.76 -10.76 -44.87
C ALA A 160 -33.90 -10.39 -43.92
N LYS A 161 -33.90 -11.02 -42.73
CA LYS A 161 -34.78 -10.64 -41.62
C LYS A 161 -34.22 -9.38 -40.96
N ILE A 162 -35.04 -8.35 -40.82
CA ILE A 162 -34.63 -7.05 -40.25
C ILE A 162 -35.59 -6.63 -39.13
N ALA A 163 -35.15 -5.73 -38.25
CA ALA A 163 -35.95 -5.32 -37.08
C ALA A 163 -37.31 -4.70 -37.44
N SER A 164 -37.40 -4.01 -38.58
CA SER A 164 -38.63 -3.33 -39.02
C SER A 164 -39.65 -4.25 -39.72
N SER A 165 -39.33 -5.53 -39.98
CA SER A 165 -40.22 -6.46 -40.68
C SER A 165 -40.18 -7.86 -40.08
N ARG A 166 -41.35 -8.47 -39.89
CA ARG A 166 -41.47 -9.85 -39.40
C ARG A 166 -41.01 -10.88 -40.43
N ASN A 167 -41.17 -10.57 -41.72
CA ASN A 167 -40.78 -11.45 -42.83
C ASN A 167 -39.44 -10.99 -43.45
N PRO A 168 -38.65 -11.89 -44.06
CA PRO A 168 -37.46 -11.52 -44.83
C PRO A 168 -37.82 -10.53 -45.95
N VAL A 169 -37.02 -9.47 -46.08
CA VAL A 169 -37.22 -8.39 -47.06
C VAL A 169 -35.96 -8.17 -47.88
N ARG A 170 -36.14 -7.60 -49.08
CA ARG A 170 -35.02 -7.28 -49.98
C ARG A 170 -34.03 -6.32 -49.32
N VAL A 171 -32.75 -6.67 -49.38
CA VAL A 171 -31.64 -5.84 -48.91
C VAL A 171 -30.56 -5.75 -49.99
N CYS A 172 -29.76 -4.69 -49.98
CA CYS A 172 -28.57 -4.62 -50.82
C CYS A 172 -27.49 -5.59 -50.30
N ASN A 173 -26.52 -5.93 -51.15
CA ASN A 173 -25.47 -6.89 -50.81
C ASN A 173 -24.70 -6.45 -49.54
N ALA A 174 -24.35 -5.17 -49.43
CA ALA A 174 -23.67 -4.64 -48.25
C ALA A 174 -24.50 -4.77 -46.96
N CYS A 175 -25.81 -4.50 -47.01
CA CYS A 175 -26.67 -4.69 -45.84
C CYS A 175 -26.87 -6.17 -45.51
N HIS A 176 -26.91 -7.04 -46.52
CA HIS A 176 -26.97 -8.48 -46.30
C HIS A 176 -25.74 -8.98 -45.56
N GLU A 177 -24.54 -8.61 -46.01
CA GLU A 177 -23.27 -8.94 -45.33
C GLU A 177 -23.25 -8.39 -43.90
N GLU A 178 -23.62 -7.12 -43.68
CA GLU A 178 -23.68 -6.53 -42.33
C GLU A 178 -24.65 -7.29 -41.41
N ILE A 179 -25.77 -7.80 -41.92
CA ILE A 179 -26.75 -8.56 -41.12
C ILE A 179 -26.24 -9.97 -40.81
N MET A 180 -25.52 -10.61 -41.73
CA MET A 180 -25.02 -11.98 -41.55
C MET A 180 -23.79 -12.07 -40.64
N HIS A 181 -23.08 -10.94 -40.43
CA HIS A 181 -21.88 -10.85 -39.59
C HIS A 181 -22.07 -10.07 -38.28
N ARG A 182 -23.31 -9.69 -37.95
CA ARG A 182 -23.71 -9.20 -36.64
C ARG A 182 -23.96 -10.36 -35.69
#